data_AF-A0A7D7PTA4-F1
#
_entry.id   AF-A0A7D7PTA4-F1
#
_cell.length_a   1.000
_cell.length_b   1.000
_cell.length_c   1.000
_cell.angle_alpha   90.00
_cell.angle_beta   90.00
_cell.angle_gamma   90.00
#
_symmetry.space_group_name_H-M   'P 1'
#
loop_
_entity.id
_entity.type
_entity.pdbx_description
1 polymer ?
#
loop_
_entity_poly.entity_id
_entity_poly.type
_entity_poly.pdbx_seq_one_letter_code
_entity_poly.pdbx_strand_id
1 'polypeptide(L)'
;MHSGIDEVTFSIDGARPESYIQYRQRGKFDVSMRNLRAMADEKRKSGRDLPFLNWRYILFKWNDSDEEMEEARRMAVDIGVDRLCWEITDHPEDSFSRRFVPGSPGYERIRRETWDDSNLGNAIPGATPRARIDVKPRVPLPGLSRLPLVAKAGKPATIRTRVHNLSARAFPIDTTYGRRTVRLGAQLCDEHGTLLNLDFARAHLPRALEGGTAADIDIELPPLETPGRYSLKFDLVSEGIDWFERCGSPTTLKPLVVR
;
A
#
# COMPACT_ATOMS: atom_id res chain seq x y z
N MET A 1 12.46 5.21 20.45
CA MET A 1 12.53 3.88 19.79
C MET A 1 12.20 2.69 20.70
N HIS A 2 12.33 2.79 22.03
CA HIS A 2 12.09 1.67 22.97
C HIS A 2 10.69 1.65 23.61
N SER A 3 9.79 2.53 23.19
CA SER A 3 8.47 2.74 23.81
C SER A 3 7.41 1.72 23.38
N GLY A 4 7.69 0.84 22.42
CA GLY A 4 6.69 -0.07 21.82
C GLY A 4 5.65 0.63 20.93
N ILE A 5 5.91 1.87 20.51
CA ILE A 5 5.03 2.61 19.61
C ILE A 5 5.16 2.04 18.19
N ASP A 6 4.03 1.65 17.61
CA ASP A 6 3.97 1.12 16.23
C ASP A 6 4.00 2.22 15.17
N GLU A 7 3.45 3.40 15.46
CA GLU A 7 3.20 4.42 14.46
C GLU A 7 3.21 5.82 15.08
N VAL A 8 3.88 6.77 14.42
CA VAL A 8 3.92 8.17 14.83
C VAL A 8 3.55 9.02 13.63
N THR A 9 2.52 9.84 13.81
CA THR A 9 2.07 10.79 12.79
C THR A 9 2.49 12.21 13.16
N PHE A 10 3.19 12.86 12.25
CA PHE A 10 3.58 14.25 12.32
C PHE A 10 2.62 15.07 11.44
N SER A 11 1.75 15.85 12.07
CA SER A 11 0.90 16.82 11.38
C SER A 11 1.69 18.11 11.12
N ILE A 12 2.21 18.27 9.90
CA ILE A 12 2.99 19.43 9.49
C ILE A 12 2.41 19.93 8.17
N ASP A 13 1.70 21.06 8.21
CA ASP A 13 0.83 21.51 7.12
C ASP A 13 1.47 22.66 6.34
N GLY A 14 2.55 22.32 5.62
CA GLY A 14 3.39 23.26 4.88
C GLY A 14 4.76 22.64 4.63
N ALA A 15 5.35 22.91 3.48
CA ALA A 15 6.72 22.56 3.13
C ALA A 15 7.69 23.72 3.39
N ARG A 16 7.17 24.92 3.69
CA ARG A 16 7.94 26.13 3.94
C ARG A 16 7.47 26.82 5.23
N PRO A 17 8.33 27.59 5.93
CA PRO A 17 7.92 28.32 7.13
C PRO A 17 6.71 29.23 6.90
N GLU A 18 6.66 29.91 5.74
CA GLU A 18 5.65 30.89 5.39
C GLU A 18 4.27 30.26 5.17
N SER A 19 4.21 29.07 4.57
CA SER A 19 2.96 28.34 4.37
C SER A 19 2.50 27.64 5.65
N TYR A 20 3.44 27.09 6.42
CA TYR A 20 3.18 26.38 7.67
C TYR A 20 2.54 27.27 8.75
N ILE A 21 3.07 28.48 8.95
CA ILE A 21 2.63 29.36 10.05
C ILE A 21 1.19 29.87 9.87
N GLN A 22 0.66 29.90 8.64
CA GLN A 22 -0.71 30.36 8.35
C GLN A 22 -1.76 29.55 9.11
N TYR A 23 -1.61 28.22 9.12
CA TYR A 23 -2.48 27.34 9.89
C TYR A 23 -1.94 27.09 11.30
N ARG A 24 -0.64 26.80 11.41
CA ARG A 24 0.02 26.47 12.68
C ARG A 24 0.59 27.74 13.31
N GLN A 25 -0.26 28.73 13.62
CA GLN A 25 0.12 30.10 14.04
C GLN A 25 1.15 30.22 15.18
N ARG A 26 1.28 29.21 16.05
CA ARG A 26 2.27 29.15 17.14
C ARG A 26 3.30 28.02 16.98
N GLY A 27 3.25 27.32 15.86
CA GLY A 27 4.16 26.25 15.52
C GLY A 27 5.55 26.79 15.19
N LYS A 28 6.55 25.92 15.31
CA LYS A 28 7.93 26.22 14.94
C LYS A 28 8.36 25.24 13.85
N PHE A 29 8.23 25.66 12.60
CA PHE A 29 8.47 24.82 11.42
C PHE A 29 9.79 24.04 11.51
N ASP A 30 10.90 24.74 11.77
CA ASP A 30 12.24 24.13 11.86
C ASP A 30 12.32 23.09 12.99
N VAL A 31 11.64 23.33 14.10
CA VAL A 31 11.61 22.39 15.23
C VAL A 31 10.83 21.13 14.84
N SER A 32 9.68 21.28 14.20
CA SER A 32 8.87 20.16 13.72
C SER A 32 9.64 19.31 12.70
N MET A 33 10.26 19.93 11.70
CA MET A 33 11.06 19.23 10.69
C MET A 33 12.29 18.56 11.29
N ARG A 34 12.99 19.23 12.22
CA ARG A 34 14.14 18.65 12.93
C ARG A 34 13.73 17.45 13.77
N ASN A 35 12.59 17.49 14.45
CA ASN A 35 12.10 16.37 15.26
C ASN A 35 11.73 15.16 14.39
N LEU A 36 11.04 15.39 13.27
CA LEU A 36 10.73 14.36 12.28
C LEU A 36 12.01 13.71 11.75
N ARG A 37 12.99 14.53 11.34
CA ARG A 37 14.31 14.05 10.88
C ARG A 37 15.07 13.28 11.94
N ALA A 38 15.13 13.78 13.16
CA ALA A 38 15.80 13.09 14.26
C ALA A 38 15.20 11.70 14.51
N MET A 39 13.87 11.56 14.42
CA MET A 39 13.21 10.26 14.57
C MET A 39 13.50 9.32 13.40
N ALA A 40 13.46 9.81 12.15
CA ALA A 40 13.83 9.02 10.97
C ALA A 40 15.29 8.55 11.01
N ASP A 41 16.21 9.44 11.40
CA ASP A 41 17.63 9.12 11.54
C ASP A 41 17.89 8.10 12.63
N GLU A 42 17.23 8.22 13.78
CA GLU A 42 17.36 7.26 14.88
C GLU A 42 16.76 5.89 14.50
N LYS A 43 15.63 5.87 13.79
CA LYS A 43 15.05 4.65 13.23
C LYS A 43 16.03 3.93 12.31
N ARG A 44 16.62 4.67 11.37
CA ARG A 44 17.62 4.16 10.42
C ARG A 44 18.90 3.68 11.12
N LYS A 45 19.45 4.45 12.05
CA LYS A 45 20.66 4.08 12.81
C LYS A 45 20.46 2.81 13.64
N SER A 46 19.27 2.64 14.22
CA SER A 46 18.94 1.47 15.03
C SER A 46 18.51 0.25 14.21
N GLY A 47 18.41 0.37 12.88
CA GLY A 47 17.99 -0.72 11.99
C GLY A 47 16.57 -1.21 12.23
N ARG A 48 15.71 -0.38 12.83
CA ARG A 48 14.34 -0.75 13.21
C ARG A 48 13.34 -0.42 12.10
N ASP A 49 12.32 -1.25 11.97
CA ASP A 49 11.17 -1.02 11.10
C ASP A 49 10.07 -0.16 11.77
N LEU A 50 10.07 -0.08 13.11
CA LEU A 50 9.13 0.71 13.90
C LEU A 50 9.80 1.82 14.71
N PRO A 51 9.10 2.96 14.98
CA PRO A 51 7.73 3.24 14.54
C PRO A 51 7.64 3.55 13.04
N PHE A 52 6.46 3.31 12.47
CA PHE A 52 6.12 3.80 11.14
C PHE A 52 5.87 5.32 11.21
N LEU A 53 6.59 6.09 10.40
CA LEU A 53 6.58 7.55 10.41
C LEU A 53 5.69 8.07 9.29
N ASN A 54 4.54 8.64 9.67
CA ASN A 54 3.67 9.35 8.75
C ASN A 54 3.89 10.85 8.86
N TRP A 55 4.09 11.52 7.73
CA TRP A 55 3.87 12.94 7.61
C TRP A 55 2.47 13.15 7.01
N ARG A 56 1.57 13.70 7.81
CA ARG A 56 0.23 14.10 7.39
C ARG A 56 0.20 15.61 7.15
N TYR A 57 -0.30 16.00 5.98
CA TYR A 57 -0.24 17.38 5.48
C TYR A 57 -1.64 17.80 5.01
N ILE A 58 -2.24 18.78 5.69
CA ILE A 58 -3.54 19.36 5.29
C ILE A 58 -3.36 20.37 4.15
N LEU A 59 -4.16 20.22 3.09
CA LEU A 59 -4.16 21.10 1.92
C LEU A 59 -5.10 22.30 2.10
N PHE A 60 -4.49 23.49 2.11
CA PHE A 60 -5.09 24.83 2.13
C PHE A 60 -4.67 25.62 0.88
N LYS A 61 -5.39 26.71 0.58
CA LYS A 61 -5.13 27.56 -0.60
C LYS A 61 -3.69 28.05 -0.74
N TRP A 62 -2.99 28.28 0.38
CA TRP A 62 -1.62 28.81 0.40
C TRP A 62 -0.54 27.73 0.37
N ASN A 63 -0.90 26.44 0.47
CA ASN A 63 0.06 25.35 0.58
C ASN A 63 -0.24 24.18 -0.37
N ASP A 64 -1.14 24.40 -1.35
CA ASP A 64 -1.57 23.38 -2.30
C ASP A 64 -0.88 23.48 -3.66
N SER A 65 -0.01 24.47 -3.91
CA SER A 65 0.69 24.66 -5.19
C SER A 65 1.51 23.43 -5.57
N ASP A 66 1.70 23.21 -6.87
CA ASP A 66 2.50 22.07 -7.33
C ASP A 66 3.96 22.20 -6.83
N GLU A 67 4.53 23.41 -6.72
CA GLU A 67 5.87 23.62 -6.13
C GLU A 67 5.93 23.39 -4.62
N GLU A 68 4.84 23.65 -3.89
CA GLU A 68 4.75 23.37 -2.46
C GLU A 68 4.64 21.87 -2.19
N MET A 69 3.77 21.19 -2.94
CA MET A 69 3.57 19.75 -2.81
C MET A 69 4.82 18.97 -3.23
N GLU A 70 5.50 19.38 -4.31
CA GLU A 70 6.74 18.73 -4.74
C GLU A 70 7.87 18.94 -3.74
N GLU A 71 7.94 20.13 -3.13
CA GLU A 71 8.90 20.38 -2.04
C GLU A 71 8.64 19.47 -0.84
N ALA A 72 7.39 19.28 -0.42
CA ALA A 72 7.05 18.33 0.63
C ALA A 72 7.45 16.89 0.28
N ARG A 73 7.24 16.45 -0.97
CA ARG A 73 7.68 15.12 -1.45
C ARG A 73 9.19 14.97 -1.38
N ARG A 74 9.94 15.97 -1.86
CA ARG A 74 11.40 16.00 -1.81
C ARG A 74 11.90 15.92 -0.37
N MET A 75 11.34 16.75 0.52
CA MET A 75 11.66 16.72 1.95
C MET A 75 11.35 15.36 2.59
N ALA A 76 10.21 14.74 2.26
CA ALA A 76 9.82 13.44 2.77
C ALA A 76 10.82 12.34 2.37
N VAL A 77 11.30 12.37 1.12
CA VAL A 77 12.38 11.49 0.62
C VAL A 77 13.69 11.76 1.37
N ASP A 78 14.12 13.01 1.43
CA ASP A 78 15.40 13.41 2.05
C ASP A 78 15.46 13.05 3.53
N ILE A 79 14.35 13.26 4.24
CA ILE A 79 14.21 12.92 5.65
C ILE A 79 14.16 11.39 5.84
N GLY A 80 13.51 10.67 4.92
CA GLY A 80 13.31 9.23 5.00
C GLY A 80 12.08 8.84 5.81
N VAL A 81 10.97 9.56 5.67
CA VAL A 81 9.69 9.16 6.29
C VAL A 81 9.08 7.96 5.58
N ASP A 82 8.29 7.17 6.29
CA ASP A 82 7.65 5.99 5.70
C ASP A 82 6.45 6.37 4.83
N ARG A 83 5.72 7.44 5.15
CA ARG A 83 4.56 7.88 4.35
C ARG A 83 4.41 9.39 4.39
N LEU A 84 4.19 9.98 3.22
CA LEU A 84 3.61 11.32 3.10
C LEU A 84 2.17 11.15 2.58
N CYS A 85 1.23 11.88 3.18
CA CYS A 85 -0.18 11.82 2.80
C CYS A 85 -0.84 13.19 2.88
N TRP A 86 -1.74 13.43 1.93
CA TRP A 86 -2.53 14.66 1.89
C TRP A 86 -3.82 14.47 2.68
N GLU A 87 -4.11 15.39 3.59
CA GLU A 87 -5.41 15.49 4.22
C GLU A 87 -6.25 16.50 3.46
N ILE A 88 -7.44 16.08 3.04
CA ILE A 88 -8.44 16.98 2.47
C ILE A 88 -9.34 17.44 3.61
N THR A 89 -9.57 18.74 3.69
CA THR A 89 -10.46 19.33 4.69
C THR A 89 -11.48 20.24 4.02
N ASP A 90 -12.58 20.48 4.71
CA ASP A 90 -13.63 21.45 4.39
C ASP A 90 -13.62 22.65 5.37
N HIS A 91 -12.70 22.66 6.34
CA HIS A 91 -12.58 23.71 7.36
C HIS A 91 -11.15 24.25 7.51
N PRO A 92 -10.97 25.55 7.82
CA PRO A 92 -11.98 26.61 7.76
C PRO A 92 -12.47 26.88 6.33
N GLU A 93 -13.73 27.31 6.16
CA GLU A 93 -14.41 27.51 4.86
C GLU A 93 -13.60 28.37 3.87
N ASP A 94 -12.98 29.44 4.39
CA ASP A 94 -12.23 30.40 3.58
C ASP A 94 -10.80 29.95 3.26
N SER A 95 -10.36 28.81 3.79
CA SER A 95 -8.96 28.42 3.79
C SER A 95 -8.68 27.12 3.04
N PHE A 96 -9.59 26.15 3.07
CA PHE A 96 -9.35 24.83 2.49
C PHE A 96 -9.08 24.88 0.98
N SER A 97 -8.28 23.93 0.49
CA SER A 97 -7.98 23.84 -0.94
C SER A 97 -9.23 23.55 -1.76
N ARG A 98 -9.56 24.46 -2.69
CA ARG A 98 -10.63 24.25 -3.67
C ARG A 98 -10.19 23.37 -4.84
N ARG A 99 -8.87 23.21 -5.04
CA ARG A 99 -8.29 22.42 -6.13
C ARG A 99 -8.43 20.92 -5.94
N PHE A 100 -8.49 20.48 -4.68
CA PHE A 100 -8.44 19.07 -4.29
C PHE A 100 -9.71 18.61 -3.55
N VAL A 101 -10.84 19.28 -3.76
CA VAL A 101 -12.14 18.83 -3.23
C VAL A 101 -12.53 17.49 -3.86
N PRO A 102 -13.19 16.56 -3.13
CA PRO A 102 -13.63 15.30 -3.68
C PRO A 102 -14.44 15.45 -4.98
N GLY A 103 -14.13 14.63 -5.98
CA GLY A 103 -14.74 14.70 -7.32
C GLY A 103 -14.11 15.74 -8.28
N SER A 104 -13.20 16.59 -7.80
CA SER A 104 -12.43 17.47 -8.69
C SER A 104 -11.35 16.69 -9.48
N PRO A 105 -10.92 17.18 -10.65
CA PRO A 105 -9.78 16.60 -11.36
C PRO A 105 -8.50 16.60 -10.53
N GLY A 106 -8.29 17.62 -9.68
CA GLY A 106 -7.14 17.68 -8.79
C GLY A 106 -7.16 16.55 -7.78
N TYR A 107 -8.30 16.33 -7.11
CA TYR A 107 -8.47 15.23 -6.16
C TYR A 107 -8.23 13.87 -6.81
N GLU A 108 -8.79 13.61 -8.00
CA GLU A 108 -8.59 12.31 -8.67
C GLU A 108 -7.12 12.02 -8.99
N ARG A 109 -6.31 13.05 -9.27
CA ARG A 109 -4.86 12.87 -9.47
C ARG A 109 -4.13 12.41 -8.21
N ILE A 110 -4.56 12.91 -7.04
CA ILE A 110 -3.89 12.62 -5.76
C ILE A 110 -4.68 11.66 -4.87
N ARG A 111 -5.80 11.10 -5.35
CA ARG A 111 -6.72 10.30 -4.54
C ARG A 111 -6.02 9.16 -3.81
N ARG A 112 -5.08 8.49 -4.47
CA ARG A 112 -4.28 7.40 -3.88
C ARG A 112 -3.20 7.86 -2.92
N GLU A 113 -3.05 9.15 -2.72
CA GLU A 113 -2.06 9.77 -1.83
C GLU A 113 -2.74 10.44 -0.62
N THR A 114 -4.07 10.48 -0.60
CA THR A 114 -4.81 11.08 0.51
C THR A 114 -4.83 10.15 1.73
N TRP A 115 -4.95 10.74 2.91
CA TRP A 115 -5.00 10.02 4.18
C TRP A 115 -6.18 9.03 4.24
N ASP A 116 -7.36 9.45 3.77
CA ASP A 116 -8.61 8.70 3.91
C ASP A 116 -8.86 7.63 2.83
N ASP A 117 -8.05 7.54 1.77
CA ASP A 117 -8.30 6.58 0.67
C ASP A 117 -7.93 5.13 1.06
N SER A 118 -6.73 4.96 1.63
CA SER A 118 -6.23 3.67 2.13
C SER A 118 -5.08 3.88 3.10
N ASN A 119 -4.71 2.84 3.86
CA ASN A 119 -3.54 2.91 4.73
C ASN A 119 -2.20 2.62 4.02
N LEU A 120 -2.23 2.46 2.69
CA LEU A 120 -1.05 2.13 1.85
C LEU A 120 -0.65 3.26 0.89
N GLY A 121 -1.62 4.08 0.50
CA GLY A 121 -1.43 5.19 -0.42
C GLY A 121 -0.36 6.18 0.05
N ASN A 122 0.52 6.63 -0.84
CA ASN A 122 1.71 7.41 -0.47
C ASN A 122 2.06 8.45 -1.53
N ALA A 123 2.20 9.70 -1.09
CA ALA A 123 2.63 10.81 -1.93
C ALA A 123 4.14 10.78 -2.24
N ILE A 124 4.94 9.97 -1.53
CA ILE A 124 6.34 9.79 -1.94
C ILE A 124 6.38 9.05 -3.28
N PRO A 125 7.00 9.60 -4.34
CA PRO A 125 7.05 8.96 -5.66
C PRO A 125 7.57 7.52 -5.58
N GLY A 126 6.82 6.58 -6.15
CA GLY A 126 7.16 5.15 -6.16
C GLY A 126 7.01 4.43 -4.81
N ALA A 127 6.57 5.09 -3.74
CA ALA A 127 6.40 4.46 -2.43
C ALA A 127 5.04 3.76 -2.26
N THR A 128 4.01 4.15 -3.02
CA THR A 128 2.73 3.43 -3.03
C THR A 128 2.97 2.00 -3.54
N PRO A 129 2.61 0.97 -2.77
CA PRO A 129 2.88 -0.41 -3.15
C PRO A 129 2.07 -0.79 -4.40
N ARG A 130 2.72 -1.48 -5.32
CA ARG A 130 2.10 -1.92 -6.58
C ARG A 130 2.76 -3.20 -7.05
N ALA A 131 1.93 -4.18 -7.37
CA ALA A 131 2.39 -5.49 -7.81
C ALA A 131 1.71 -5.91 -9.12
N ARG A 132 2.35 -6.82 -9.85
CA ARG A 132 1.70 -7.64 -10.88
C ARG A 132 1.86 -9.10 -10.51
N ILE A 133 0.79 -9.88 -10.63
CA ILE A 133 0.76 -11.29 -10.27
C ILE A 133 0.44 -12.11 -11.52
N ASP A 134 1.37 -12.94 -11.94
CA ASP A 134 1.19 -13.83 -13.08
C ASP A 134 0.93 -15.25 -12.57
N VAL A 135 -0.24 -15.82 -12.87
CA VAL A 135 -0.56 -17.21 -12.51
C VAL A 135 0.02 -18.14 -13.57
N LYS A 136 0.95 -19.00 -13.16
CA LYS A 136 1.63 -19.92 -14.07
C LYS A 136 0.83 -21.22 -14.23
N PRO A 137 0.63 -21.69 -15.48
CA PRO A 137 0.13 -23.04 -15.70
C PRO A 137 1.14 -24.07 -15.17
N ARG A 138 0.67 -25.27 -14.83
CA ARG A 138 1.53 -26.40 -14.45
C ARG A 138 2.56 -26.75 -15.54
N VAL A 139 2.22 -26.50 -16.80
CA VAL A 139 3.08 -26.72 -17.98
C VAL A 139 3.20 -25.42 -18.77
N PRO A 140 4.40 -24.92 -19.09
CA PRO A 140 4.60 -23.65 -19.78
C PRO A 140 4.41 -23.80 -21.29
N LEU A 141 3.18 -24.11 -21.73
CA LEU A 141 2.81 -24.13 -23.15
C LEU A 141 2.00 -22.86 -23.49
N PRO A 142 2.18 -22.30 -24.71
CA PRO A 142 1.38 -21.16 -25.18
C PRO A 142 -0.13 -21.42 -25.05
N GLY A 143 -0.87 -20.44 -24.55
CA GLY A 143 -2.34 -20.50 -24.42
C GLY A 143 -2.87 -21.15 -23.14
N LEU A 144 -2.09 -21.97 -22.42
CA LEU A 144 -2.57 -22.64 -21.19
C LEU A 144 -2.83 -21.67 -20.03
N SER A 145 -2.20 -20.49 -20.01
CA SER A 145 -2.47 -19.47 -18.99
C SER A 145 -3.90 -18.92 -19.04
N ARG A 146 -4.64 -19.14 -20.13
CA ARG A 146 -6.06 -18.74 -20.27
C ARG A 146 -7.03 -19.80 -19.75
N LEU A 147 -6.56 -21.03 -19.53
CA LEU A 147 -7.43 -22.10 -19.03
C LEU A 147 -7.78 -21.87 -17.56
N PRO A 148 -8.95 -22.37 -17.13
CA PRO A 148 -9.30 -22.39 -15.72
C PRO A 148 -8.29 -23.23 -14.94
N LEU A 149 -8.03 -22.83 -13.70
CA LEU A 149 -7.41 -23.69 -12.70
C LEU A 149 -8.34 -24.86 -12.42
N VAL A 150 -7.77 -26.04 -12.12
CA VAL A 150 -8.55 -27.23 -11.77
C VAL A 150 -8.08 -27.77 -10.44
N ALA A 151 -9.00 -27.94 -9.51
CA ALA A 151 -8.78 -28.55 -8.20
C ALA A 151 -9.72 -29.76 -8.01
N LYS A 152 -9.36 -30.67 -7.11
CA LYS A 152 -10.22 -31.79 -6.71
C LYS A 152 -10.99 -31.42 -5.45
N ALA A 153 -12.26 -31.76 -5.40
CA ALA A 153 -13.09 -31.56 -4.22
C ALA A 153 -12.49 -32.28 -3.00
N GLY A 154 -12.53 -31.62 -1.84
CA GLY A 154 -11.99 -32.14 -0.57
C GLY A 154 -10.47 -32.34 -0.55
N LYS A 155 -9.72 -31.78 -1.52
CA LYS A 155 -8.25 -31.84 -1.57
C LYS A 155 -7.63 -30.45 -1.66
N PRO A 156 -6.50 -30.20 -0.97
CA PRO A 156 -5.75 -28.96 -1.16
C PRO A 156 -5.16 -28.89 -2.56
N ALA A 157 -4.88 -27.68 -3.03
CA ALA A 157 -4.29 -27.43 -4.34
C ALA A 157 -3.21 -26.37 -4.29
N THR A 158 -2.07 -26.61 -4.93
CA THR A 158 -0.99 -25.63 -5.03
C THR A 158 -1.07 -24.89 -6.36
N ILE A 159 -1.09 -23.56 -6.30
CA ILE A 159 -1.06 -22.68 -7.47
C ILE A 159 0.30 -21.99 -7.53
N ARG A 160 0.95 -22.06 -8.69
CA ARG A 160 2.22 -21.37 -8.93
C ARG A 160 1.98 -19.97 -9.45
N THR A 161 2.61 -18.98 -8.86
CA THR A 161 2.52 -17.58 -9.28
C THR A 161 3.90 -16.98 -9.48
N ARG A 162 3.97 -15.85 -10.21
CA ARG A 162 5.11 -14.95 -10.20
C ARG A 162 4.64 -13.57 -9.82
N VAL A 163 5.20 -13.05 -8.73
CA VAL A 163 4.89 -11.73 -8.20
C VAL A 163 6.00 -10.78 -8.61
N HIS A 164 5.63 -9.68 -9.26
CA HIS A 164 6.50 -8.58 -9.64
C HIS A 164 6.24 -7.39 -8.73
N ASN A 165 7.29 -6.83 -8.13
CA ASN A 165 7.21 -5.54 -7.46
C ASN A 165 7.37 -4.43 -8.51
N LEU A 166 6.34 -3.60 -8.66
CA LEU A 166 6.30 -2.47 -9.59
C LEU A 166 6.49 -1.11 -8.90
N SER A 167 6.61 -1.09 -7.57
CA SER A 167 6.94 0.11 -6.81
C SER A 167 8.47 0.23 -6.65
N ALA A 168 8.91 1.36 -6.09
CA ALA A 168 10.33 1.61 -5.81
C ALA A 168 10.78 1.01 -4.46
N ARG A 169 9.83 0.73 -3.55
CA ARG A 169 10.12 0.23 -2.20
C ARG A 169 10.01 -1.28 -2.12
N ALA A 170 10.88 -1.89 -1.32
CA ALA A 170 10.83 -3.32 -1.06
C ALA A 170 9.51 -3.74 -0.41
N PHE A 171 9.06 -4.96 -0.70
CA PHE A 171 8.01 -5.63 0.06
C PHE A 171 8.64 -6.36 1.25
N PRO A 172 8.46 -5.89 2.49
CA PRO A 172 9.06 -6.51 3.67
C PRO A 172 8.40 -7.84 3.99
N ILE A 173 9.16 -8.79 4.54
CA ILE A 173 8.68 -10.16 4.86
C ILE A 173 8.78 -10.55 6.34
N ASP A 174 9.60 -9.85 7.11
CA ASP A 174 9.87 -10.12 8.53
C ASP A 174 9.80 -8.82 9.32
N THR A 175 8.57 -8.33 9.54
CA THR A 175 8.35 -7.09 10.29
C THR A 175 8.08 -7.34 11.76
N THR A 176 8.37 -6.36 12.61
CA THR A 176 8.10 -6.40 14.04
C THR A 176 6.59 -6.64 14.29
N TYR A 177 6.28 -7.63 15.12
CA TYR A 177 4.91 -8.11 15.41
C TYR A 177 4.13 -8.63 14.18
N GLY A 178 4.78 -8.82 13.02
CA GLY A 178 4.16 -9.29 11.78
C GLY A 178 3.29 -8.25 11.05
N ARG A 179 3.02 -7.08 11.65
CA ARG A 179 2.28 -5.99 10.99
C ARG A 179 3.14 -5.37 9.90
N ARG A 180 2.56 -5.08 8.72
CA ARG A 180 3.24 -4.63 7.47
C ARG A 180 4.06 -5.69 6.74
N THR A 181 4.11 -6.93 7.23
CA THR A 181 4.67 -8.03 6.43
C THR A 181 3.81 -8.19 5.18
N VAL A 182 4.44 -8.21 4.01
CA VAL A 182 3.73 -8.43 2.75
C VAL A 182 3.56 -9.92 2.54
N ARG A 183 2.38 -10.34 2.07
CA ARG A 183 2.09 -11.72 1.67
C ARG A 183 1.30 -11.76 0.37
N LEU A 184 1.39 -12.87 -0.36
CA LEU A 184 0.47 -13.16 -1.45
C LEU A 184 -0.82 -13.74 -0.85
N GLY A 185 -1.96 -13.16 -1.21
CA GLY A 185 -3.28 -13.66 -0.85
C GLY A 185 -4.04 -14.20 -2.06
N ALA A 186 -4.90 -15.18 -1.81
CA ALA A 186 -5.97 -15.55 -2.71
C ALA A 186 -7.31 -15.34 -2.01
N GLN A 187 -8.22 -14.65 -2.69
CA GLN A 187 -9.59 -14.45 -2.28
C GLN A 187 -10.47 -15.38 -3.14
N LEU A 188 -11.40 -16.08 -2.52
CA LEU A 188 -12.34 -16.96 -3.22
C LEU A 188 -13.62 -16.20 -3.55
N CYS A 189 -14.02 -16.27 -4.81
CA CYS A 189 -15.28 -15.78 -5.31
C CYS A 189 -16.11 -16.91 -5.90
N ASP A 190 -17.43 -16.73 -5.97
CA ASP A 190 -18.34 -17.60 -6.71
C ASP A 190 -18.15 -17.46 -8.24
N GLU A 191 -18.98 -18.13 -9.04
CA GLU A 191 -18.92 -18.07 -10.50
C GLU A 191 -19.30 -16.70 -11.09
N HIS A 192 -20.02 -15.86 -10.33
CA HIS A 192 -20.43 -14.52 -10.71
C HIS A 192 -19.46 -13.43 -10.23
N GLY A 193 -18.42 -13.82 -9.46
CA GLY A 193 -17.43 -12.91 -8.91
C GLY A 193 -17.77 -12.37 -7.52
N THR A 194 -18.88 -12.80 -6.91
CA THR A 194 -19.22 -12.44 -5.53
C THR A 194 -18.18 -13.03 -4.59
N LEU A 195 -17.65 -12.21 -3.69
CA LEU A 195 -16.68 -12.65 -2.70
C LEU A 195 -17.31 -13.65 -1.72
N LEU A 196 -16.77 -14.86 -1.67
CA LEU A 196 -17.14 -15.91 -0.71
C LEU A 196 -16.22 -15.92 0.51
N ASN A 197 -14.92 -15.74 0.29
CA ASN A 197 -13.92 -15.69 1.36
C ASN A 197 -12.75 -14.77 0.98
N LEU A 198 -12.59 -13.68 1.74
CA LEU A 198 -11.52 -12.70 1.56
C LEU A 198 -10.12 -13.29 1.85
N ASP A 199 -10.03 -14.14 2.87
CA ASP A 199 -8.76 -14.65 3.39
C ASP A 199 -8.59 -16.14 3.08
N PHE A 200 -9.04 -16.55 1.89
CA PHE A 200 -9.10 -17.96 1.52
C PHE A 200 -7.72 -18.66 1.55
N ALA A 201 -6.66 -17.98 1.11
CA ALA A 201 -5.29 -18.48 1.26
C ALA A 201 -4.26 -17.35 1.42
N ARG A 202 -3.10 -17.70 2.00
CA ARG A 202 -1.92 -16.85 2.16
C ARG A 202 -0.65 -17.63 1.81
N ALA A 203 0.33 -16.93 1.23
CA ALA A 203 1.68 -17.44 1.02
C ALA A 203 2.72 -16.38 1.37
N HIS A 204 3.80 -16.81 2.02
CA HIS A 204 4.96 -15.97 2.30
C HIS A 204 5.74 -15.72 1.02
N LEU A 205 6.28 -14.51 0.86
CA LEU A 205 7.31 -14.29 -0.15
C LEU A 205 8.60 -14.96 0.31
N PRO A 206 9.40 -15.54 -0.60
CA PRO A 206 10.62 -16.26 -0.23
C PRO A 206 11.76 -15.36 0.27
N ARG A 207 11.64 -14.04 0.01
CA ARG A 207 12.55 -12.98 0.44
C ARG A 207 11.84 -11.64 0.29
N ALA A 208 12.39 -10.59 0.90
CA ALA A 208 11.97 -9.24 0.58
C ALA A 208 12.12 -8.98 -0.94
N LEU A 209 11.07 -8.45 -1.56
CA LEU A 209 11.10 -8.13 -2.99
C LEU A 209 11.44 -6.66 -3.19
N GLU A 210 12.69 -6.38 -3.53
CA GLU A 210 13.14 -5.04 -3.92
C GLU A 210 12.35 -4.49 -5.12
N GLY A 211 12.29 -3.16 -5.23
CA GLY A 211 11.61 -2.48 -6.32
C GLY A 211 12.08 -2.96 -7.70
N GLY A 212 11.14 -3.23 -8.61
CA GLY A 212 11.42 -3.74 -9.95
C GLY A 212 11.79 -5.23 -10.03
N THR A 213 11.89 -5.95 -8.91
CA THR A 213 12.24 -7.37 -8.88
C THR A 213 11.01 -8.30 -8.88
N ALA A 214 11.25 -9.61 -8.98
CA ALA A 214 10.19 -10.61 -8.94
C ALA A 214 10.62 -11.90 -8.24
N ALA A 215 9.64 -12.66 -7.74
CA ALA A 215 9.83 -14.02 -7.26
C ALA A 215 8.68 -14.93 -7.70
N ASP A 216 9.00 -16.20 -7.85
CA ASP A 216 8.00 -17.26 -7.98
C ASP A 216 7.52 -17.66 -6.58
N ILE A 217 6.21 -17.79 -6.42
CA ILE A 217 5.56 -18.07 -5.14
C ILE A 217 4.49 -19.14 -5.37
N ASP A 218 4.60 -20.23 -4.64
CA ASP A 218 3.59 -21.27 -4.58
C ASP A 218 2.62 -20.95 -3.45
N ILE A 219 1.33 -20.87 -3.75
CA ILE A 219 0.25 -20.65 -2.78
C ILE A 219 -0.58 -21.91 -2.66
N GLU A 220 -0.75 -22.39 -1.43
CA GLU A 220 -1.57 -23.56 -1.13
C GLU A 220 -3.00 -23.11 -0.80
N LEU A 221 -3.94 -23.64 -1.57
CA LEU A 221 -5.37 -23.44 -1.36
C LEU A 221 -5.88 -24.52 -0.41
N PRO A 222 -6.69 -24.16 0.60
CA PRO A 222 -7.36 -25.16 1.42
C PRO A 222 -8.35 -25.98 0.57
N PRO A 223 -8.75 -27.17 1.04
CA PRO A 223 -9.77 -27.99 0.37
C PRO A 223 -11.07 -27.23 0.12
N LEU A 224 -11.60 -27.34 -1.09
CA LEU A 224 -12.96 -26.92 -1.45
C LEU A 224 -13.84 -28.15 -1.48
N GLU A 225 -14.82 -28.23 -0.58
CA GLU A 225 -15.67 -29.43 -0.46
C GLU A 225 -16.67 -29.57 -1.60
N THR A 226 -17.24 -28.45 -2.05
CA THR A 226 -18.31 -28.45 -3.05
C THR A 226 -17.71 -28.39 -4.47
N PRO A 227 -17.97 -29.39 -5.34
CA PRO A 227 -17.64 -29.28 -6.76
C PRO A 227 -18.40 -28.11 -7.40
N GLY A 228 -17.77 -27.41 -8.34
CA GLY A 228 -18.39 -26.24 -8.95
C GLY A 228 -17.43 -25.33 -9.67
N ARG A 229 -17.95 -24.18 -10.11
CA ARG A 229 -17.19 -23.10 -10.73
C ARG A 229 -17.00 -21.97 -9.73
N TYR A 230 -15.79 -21.47 -9.66
CA TYR A 230 -15.35 -20.41 -8.77
C TYR A 230 -14.41 -19.47 -9.52
N SER A 231 -14.03 -18.38 -8.86
CA SER A 231 -12.92 -17.53 -9.30
C SER A 231 -11.99 -17.27 -8.12
N LEU A 232 -10.68 -17.22 -8.40
CA LEU A 232 -9.67 -16.79 -7.43
C LEU A 232 -9.19 -15.40 -7.82
N LYS A 233 -9.28 -14.46 -6.89
CA LYS A 233 -8.63 -13.15 -7.00
C LYS A 233 -7.32 -13.16 -6.21
N PHE A 234 -6.21 -13.07 -6.93
CA PHE A 234 -4.89 -12.92 -6.33
C PHE A 234 -4.56 -11.45 -6.15
N ASP A 235 -4.17 -11.09 -4.94
CA ASP A 235 -3.69 -9.75 -4.57
C ASP A 235 -2.58 -9.88 -3.52
N LEU A 236 -1.73 -8.87 -3.39
CA LEU A 236 -0.84 -8.79 -2.23
C LEU A 236 -1.55 -8.07 -1.08
N VAL A 237 -1.16 -8.44 0.13
CA VAL A 237 -1.64 -7.82 1.35
C VAL A 237 -0.46 -7.36 2.18
N SER A 238 -0.56 -6.15 2.75
CA SER A 238 0.31 -5.72 3.85
C SER A 238 -0.42 -6.07 5.14
N GLU A 239 0.06 -7.10 5.83
CA GLU A 239 -0.65 -7.71 6.97
C GLU A 239 -0.93 -6.69 8.07
N GLY A 240 -2.18 -6.66 8.55
CA GLY A 240 -2.64 -5.69 9.54
C GLY A 240 -2.69 -4.23 9.06
N ILE A 241 -2.64 -4.00 7.73
CA ILE A 241 -2.78 -2.68 7.11
C ILE A 241 -3.92 -2.68 6.10
N ASP A 242 -3.72 -3.31 4.93
CA ASP A 242 -4.66 -3.30 3.82
C ASP A 242 -4.19 -4.22 2.69
N TRP A 243 -5.13 -4.58 1.82
CA TRP A 243 -4.88 -5.20 0.52
C TRP A 243 -4.35 -4.17 -0.48
N PHE A 244 -3.43 -4.55 -1.36
CA PHE A 244 -2.81 -3.62 -2.31
C PHE A 244 -3.81 -3.08 -3.33
N GLU A 245 -4.89 -3.80 -3.64
CA GLU A 245 -5.97 -3.28 -4.48
C GLU A 245 -6.61 -1.99 -3.91
N ARG A 246 -6.58 -1.81 -2.58
CA ARG A 246 -7.12 -0.62 -1.91
C ARG A 246 -6.39 0.65 -2.33
N CYS A 247 -5.08 0.60 -2.59
CA CYS A 247 -4.32 1.73 -3.14
C CYS A 247 -4.19 1.68 -4.68
N GLY A 248 -4.96 0.82 -5.36
CA GLY A 248 -5.02 0.75 -6.82
C GLY A 248 -3.99 -0.16 -7.49
N SER A 249 -3.34 -1.06 -6.74
CA SER A 249 -2.55 -2.12 -7.36
C SER A 249 -3.46 -3.06 -8.16
N PRO A 250 -3.06 -3.51 -9.36
CA PRO A 250 -3.86 -4.47 -10.10
C PRO A 250 -3.86 -5.84 -9.42
N THR A 251 -5.00 -6.51 -9.48
CA THR A 251 -5.19 -7.90 -9.03
C THR A 251 -5.27 -8.85 -10.22
N THR A 252 -5.13 -10.15 -9.96
CA THR A 252 -5.24 -11.18 -11.00
C THR A 252 -6.39 -12.10 -10.69
N LEU A 253 -7.41 -12.11 -11.56
CA LEU A 253 -8.52 -13.05 -11.50
C LEU A 253 -8.24 -14.30 -12.32
N LYS A 254 -8.50 -15.47 -11.74
CA LYS A 254 -8.47 -16.75 -12.46
C LYS A 254 -9.70 -17.61 -12.17
N PRO A 255 -10.43 -18.06 -13.21
CA PRO A 255 -11.44 -19.08 -13.06
C PRO A 255 -10.86 -20.35 -12.45
N LEU A 256 -11.61 -20.97 -11.56
CA LEU A 256 -11.29 -22.23 -10.89
C LEU A 256 -12.47 -23.19 -11.08
N VAL A 257 -12.17 -24.43 -11.47
CA VAL A 257 -13.15 -25.52 -11.54
C VAL A 257 -12.75 -26.57 -10.51
N VAL A 258 -13.66 -26.84 -9.57
CA VAL A 258 -13.52 -27.90 -8.56
C VAL A 258 -14.32 -29.10 -9.05
N ARG A 259 -13.68 -30.28 -9.11
CA ARG A 259 -14.28 -31.53 -9.58
C ARG A 259 -14.17 -32.64 -8.56
#